data_AF-A0A8H9WQF5-F1
#
_entry.id   AF-A0A8H9WQF5-F1
#
_cell.length_a   1.000
_cell.length_b   1.000
_cell.length_c   1.000
_cell.angle_alpha   90.00
_cell.angle_beta   90.00
_cell.angle_gamma   90.00
#
_symmetry.space_group_name_H-M   'P 1'
#
loop_
_entity.id
_entity.type
_entity.pdbx_description
1 polymer ?
#
loop_
_entity_poly.entity_id
_entity_poly.type
_entity_poly.pdbx_seq_one_letter_code
_entity_poly.pdbx_strand_id
1 'polypeptide(L)'
;MTVPDFQTWFLPLLRLLRNGEVHRIRDAYQILGEEMQLSPEDRAEVLPSGKQQKYINRIAWARTYLKKAGLLASPGRGLVQITDRGKDLLGDPPDRLNVKFLKQYSEFREFHEYKGEPGDDSVGLVSEEIDETPEDILERVHRSLRNELAEELLERVKQAPPP
;
A
#
# COMPACT_ATOMS: atom_id res chain seq x y z
N MET A 1 -18.73 2.60 -1.60
CA MET A 1 -17.84 3.55 -2.30
C MET A 1 -16.53 2.81 -2.56
N THR A 2 -15.79 3.06 -3.63
CA THR A 2 -14.57 2.27 -3.86
C THR A 2 -13.52 2.56 -2.77
N VAL A 3 -12.90 1.51 -2.20
CA VAL A 3 -11.78 1.67 -1.26
C VAL A 3 -10.67 2.50 -1.93
N PRO A 4 -10.28 3.65 -1.35
CA PRO A 4 -9.27 4.54 -1.94
C PRO A 4 -7.90 3.90 -2.09
N ASP A 5 -7.09 4.46 -2.99
CA ASP A 5 -5.69 4.08 -3.19
C ASP A 5 -4.85 4.30 -1.92
N PHE A 6 -3.68 3.67 -1.85
CA PHE A 6 -2.84 3.72 -0.65
C PHE A 6 -2.25 5.12 -0.37
N GLN A 7 -2.05 5.95 -1.39
CA GLN A 7 -1.49 7.30 -1.24
C GLN A 7 -2.51 8.25 -0.59
N THR A 8 -3.80 8.07 -0.88
CA THR A 8 -4.90 8.82 -0.23
C THR A 8 -4.89 8.69 1.30
N TRP A 9 -4.35 7.59 1.84
CA TRP A 9 -4.25 7.36 3.29
C TRP A 9 -3.04 8.04 3.95
N PHE A 10 -2.11 8.64 3.20
CA PHE A 10 -0.89 9.21 3.77
C PHE A 10 -1.19 10.36 4.75
N LEU A 11 -1.97 11.35 4.32
CA LEU A 11 -2.33 12.50 5.16
C LEU A 11 -3.26 12.12 6.33
N PRO A 12 -4.36 11.35 6.12
CA PRO A 12 -5.21 10.90 7.23
C PRO A 12 -4.43 10.16 8.32
N LEU A 13 -3.53 9.25 7.93
CA LEU A 13 -2.71 8.51 8.88
C LEU A 13 -1.77 9.42 9.69
N LEU A 14 -1.13 10.42 9.06
CA LEU A 14 -0.32 11.40 9.78
C LEU A 14 -1.17 12.24 10.74
N ARG A 15 -2.33 12.73 10.27
CA ARG A 15 -3.24 13.55 11.08
C ARG A 15 -3.76 12.80 12.30
N LEU A 16 -4.08 11.52 12.16
CA LEU A 16 -4.47 10.66 13.28
C LEU A 16 -3.39 10.61 14.37
N LEU A 17 -2.12 10.54 13.95
CA LEU A 17 -0.97 10.41 14.85
C LEU A 17 -0.39 11.75 15.32
N ARG A 18 -1.01 12.88 14.96
CA ARG A 18 -0.49 14.25 15.23
C ARG A 18 -0.22 14.54 16.70
N ASN A 19 -0.86 13.81 17.61
CA ASN A 19 -0.66 13.97 19.06
C ASN A 19 0.73 13.54 19.53
N GLY A 20 1.52 12.87 18.67
CA GLY A 20 2.87 12.42 19.02
C GLY A 20 2.88 11.18 19.91
N GLU A 21 1.72 10.63 20.26
CA GLU A 21 1.63 9.44 21.10
C GLU A 21 1.89 8.17 20.29
N VAL A 22 2.17 7.08 20.99
CA VAL A 22 2.33 5.76 20.38
C VAL A 22 0.97 5.10 20.24
N HIS A 23 0.58 4.76 19.02
CA HIS A 23 -0.68 4.11 18.70
C HIS A 23 -0.47 2.67 18.26
N ARG A 24 -1.45 1.80 18.52
CA ARG A 24 -1.49 0.48 17.89
C ARG A 24 -2.00 0.65 16.47
N ILE A 25 -1.31 0.04 15.51
CA ILE A 25 -1.70 0.17 14.11
C ILE A 25 -3.09 -0.40 13.80
N ARG A 26 -3.53 -1.40 14.58
CA ARG A 26 -4.88 -1.98 14.44
C ARG A 26 -5.97 -0.96 14.76
N ASP A 27 -5.77 -0.16 15.79
CA ASP A 27 -6.73 0.86 16.22
C ASP A 27 -6.80 1.96 15.14
N ALA A 28 -5.65 2.32 14.56
CA ALA A 28 -5.59 3.25 13.44
C ALA A 28 -6.34 2.75 12.19
N TYR A 29 -6.33 1.44 11.88
CA TYR A 29 -7.12 0.92 10.76
C TYR A 29 -8.63 1.15 10.95
N GLN A 30 -9.12 0.91 12.17
CA GLN A 30 -10.54 1.10 12.47
C GLN A 30 -10.92 2.58 12.39
N ILE A 31 -10.16 3.45 13.05
CA ILE A 31 -10.44 4.90 13.09
C ILE A 31 -10.41 5.48 11.67
N LEU A 32 -9.40 5.14 10.87
CA LEU A 32 -9.30 5.64 9.49
C LEU A 32 -10.42 5.10 8.59
N GLY A 33 -10.84 3.84 8.77
CA GLY A 33 -12.01 3.30 8.05
C GLY A 33 -13.32 4.01 8.39
N GLU A 34 -13.45 4.50 9.63
CA GLU A 34 -14.57 5.34 10.09
C GLU A 34 -14.49 6.77 9.55
N GLU A 35 -13.32 7.40 9.62
CA GLU A 35 -13.10 8.75 9.11
C GLU A 35 -13.35 8.85 7.59
N MET A 36 -12.96 7.82 6.84
CA MET A 36 -13.20 7.74 5.39
C MET A 36 -14.61 7.29 5.03
N GLN A 37 -15.50 7.09 6.01
CA GLN A 37 -16.90 6.70 5.81
C GLN A 37 -17.07 5.46 4.91
N LEU A 38 -16.14 4.50 5.01
CA LEU A 38 -16.21 3.27 4.25
C LEU A 38 -17.47 2.49 4.61
N SER A 39 -18.21 2.03 3.60
CA SER A 39 -19.40 1.23 3.80
C SER A 39 -19.04 -0.12 4.43
N PRO A 40 -20.00 -0.84 5.06
CA PRO A 40 -19.76 -2.19 5.55
C PRO A 40 -19.25 -3.14 4.46
N GLU A 41 -19.73 -2.97 3.23
CA GLU A 41 -19.29 -3.75 2.06
C GLU A 41 -17.84 -3.43 1.70
N ASP A 42 -17.46 -2.15 1.70
CA ASP A 42 -16.09 -1.70 1.40
C ASP A 42 -15.10 -2.17 2.47
N ARG A 43 -15.53 -2.23 3.74
CA ARG A 43 -14.72 -2.78 4.84
C ARG A 43 -14.61 -4.30 4.81
N ALA A 44 -15.61 -4.98 4.23
CA ALA A 44 -15.59 -6.42 4.04
C ALA A 44 -14.86 -6.84 2.75
N GLU A 45 -14.60 -5.90 1.82
CA GLU A 45 -13.87 -6.16 0.59
C GLU A 45 -12.47 -6.72 0.92
N VAL A 46 -12.21 -7.93 0.43
CA VAL A 46 -10.91 -8.61 0.58
C VAL A 46 -10.11 -8.46 -0.71
N LEU A 47 -8.78 -8.43 -0.56
CA LEU A 47 -7.90 -8.62 -1.70
C LEU A 47 -8.23 -9.96 -2.38
N PRO A 48 -8.02 -10.10 -3.69
CA PRO A 48 -8.33 -11.35 -4.36
C PRO A 48 -7.38 -12.50 -3.98
N SER A 49 -6.26 -12.22 -3.29
CA SER A 49 -5.49 -13.19 -2.50
C SER A 49 -6.26 -13.82 -1.31
N GLY A 50 -7.35 -13.21 -0.85
CA GLY A 50 -8.22 -13.65 0.25
C GLY A 50 -7.65 -13.44 1.65
N LYS A 51 -6.42 -12.94 1.79
CA LYS A 51 -5.70 -12.89 3.07
C LYS A 51 -6.00 -11.66 3.92
N GLN A 52 -6.34 -10.54 3.30
CA GLN A 52 -6.49 -9.25 3.98
C GLN A 52 -7.65 -8.45 3.40
N GLN A 53 -8.30 -7.66 4.26
CA GLN A 53 -9.22 -6.62 3.82
C GLN A 53 -8.44 -5.56 3.04
N LYS A 54 -9.03 -5.08 1.95
CA LYS A 54 -8.36 -4.18 1.01
C LYS A 54 -7.95 -2.86 1.67
N TYR A 55 -8.83 -2.23 2.45
CA TYR A 55 -8.50 -0.97 3.12
C TYR A 55 -7.38 -1.14 4.17
N ILE A 56 -7.36 -2.26 4.90
CA ILE A 56 -6.27 -2.59 5.84
C ILE A 56 -4.95 -2.68 5.08
N ASN A 57 -4.94 -3.36 3.93
CA ASN A 57 -3.75 -3.46 3.09
C ASN A 57 -3.28 -2.08 2.61
N ARG A 58 -4.20 -1.24 2.11
CA ARG A 58 -3.87 0.13 1.66
C ARG A 58 -3.28 0.99 2.78
N ILE A 59 -3.85 0.95 3.99
CA ILE A 59 -3.30 1.69 5.15
C ILE A 59 -1.96 1.09 5.61
N ALA A 60 -1.79 -0.23 5.54
CA ALA A 60 -0.53 -0.88 5.88
C ALA A 60 0.60 -0.43 4.96
N TRP A 61 0.33 -0.31 3.66
CA TRP A 61 1.26 0.26 2.66
C TRP A 61 1.56 1.73 2.90
N ALA A 62 0.53 2.53 3.21
CA ALA A 62 0.70 3.91 3.62
C ALA A 62 1.69 4.05 4.78
N ARG A 63 1.49 3.26 5.84
CA ARG A 63 2.43 3.23 6.97
C ARG A 63 3.85 2.87 6.53
N THR A 64 4.02 1.84 5.70
CA THR A 64 5.36 1.42 5.25
C THR A 64 6.07 2.55 4.51
N TYR A 65 5.39 3.22 3.58
CA TYR A 65 5.96 4.30 2.78
C TYR A 65 6.33 5.50 3.65
N LEU A 66 5.43 5.93 4.53
CA LEU A 66 5.70 7.02 5.46
C LEU A 66 6.83 6.69 6.45
N LYS A 67 6.94 5.43 6.88
CA LYS A 67 8.07 4.97 7.72
C LYS A 67 9.39 5.03 6.95
N LYS A 68 9.41 4.61 5.68
CA LYS A 68 10.60 4.67 4.82
C LYS A 68 11.01 6.11 4.49
N ALA A 69 10.06 7.05 4.48
CA ALA A 69 10.30 8.49 4.40
C ALA A 69 10.73 9.15 5.72
N GLY A 70 10.77 8.40 6.82
CA GLY A 70 11.10 8.93 8.15
C GLY A 70 10.02 9.84 8.74
N LEU A 71 8.80 9.85 8.17
CA LEU A 71 7.65 10.59 8.70
C LEU A 71 6.95 9.85 9.84
N LEU A 72 7.08 8.52 9.86
CA LEU A 72 6.61 7.67 10.96
C LEU A 72 7.75 6.82 11.52
N ALA A 73 7.68 6.55 12.82
CA ALA A 73 8.49 5.59 13.53
C ALA A 73 7.65 4.38 13.96
N SER A 74 8.32 3.26 14.25
CA SER A 74 7.70 2.06 14.80
C SER A 74 8.44 1.68 16.07
N PRO A 75 8.02 2.20 17.24
CA PRO A 75 8.73 2.00 18.51
C PRO A 75 8.62 0.56 19.04
N GLY A 76 7.76 -0.27 18.44
CA GLY A 76 7.61 -1.68 18.77
C GLY A 76 6.72 -2.40 17.77
N ARG A 77 6.60 -3.73 17.94
CA ARG A 77 5.78 -4.56 17.05
C ARG A 77 4.32 -4.13 17.08
N GLY A 78 3.78 -3.77 15.91
CA GLY A 78 2.39 -3.32 15.79
C GLY A 78 2.13 -1.91 16.33
N LEU A 79 3.17 -1.17 16.70
CA LEU A 79 3.09 0.20 17.17
C LEU A 79 3.59 1.18 16.11
N VAL A 80 2.98 2.36 16.08
CA VAL A 80 3.30 3.45 15.17
C VAL A 80 3.26 4.79 15.92
N GLN A 81 4.12 5.71 15.53
CA GLN A 81 4.22 7.05 16.10
C GLN A 81 4.68 8.03 15.03
N ILE A 82 4.18 9.26 15.04
CA ILE A 82 4.69 10.32 14.16
C ILE A 82 6.05 10.81 14.64
N THR A 83 6.98 11.06 13.71
CA THR A 83 8.28 11.68 14.02
C THR A 83 8.16 13.19 14.06
N ASP A 84 9.19 13.90 14.54
CA ASP A 84 9.19 15.36 14.48
C ASP A 84 9.15 15.87 13.03
N ARG A 85 9.85 15.21 12.10
CA ARG A 85 9.73 15.46 10.65
C ARG A 85 8.27 15.33 10.15
N GLY A 86 7.55 14.31 10.62
CA GLY A 86 6.14 14.12 10.30
C GLY A 86 5.24 15.23 10.86
N LYS A 87 5.54 15.73 12.07
CA LYS A 87 4.83 16.86 12.68
C LYS A 87 5.11 18.16 11.93
N ASP A 88 6.35 18.40 11.54
CA ASP A 88 6.76 19.57 10.77
C ASP A 88 6.00 19.63 9.43
N LEU A 89 5.88 18.49 8.74
CA LEU A 89 5.07 18.37 7.52
C LEU A 89 3.59 18.72 7.76
N LEU A 90 3.03 18.34 8.92
CA LEU A 90 1.64 18.70 9.25
C LEU A 90 1.46 20.18 9.61
N GLY A 91 2.55 20.90 9.94
CA GLY A 91 2.52 22.34 10.17
C GLY A 91 2.27 23.14 8.89
N ASP A 92 2.81 22.67 7.76
CA ASP A 92 2.56 23.18 6.41
C ASP A 92 2.18 22.02 5.46
N PRO A 93 0.95 21.51 5.58
CA PRO A 93 0.56 20.29 4.90
C PRO A 93 0.43 20.53 3.39
N PRO A 94 1.06 19.71 2.53
CA PRO A 94 0.86 19.81 1.09
C PRO A 94 -0.58 19.44 0.71
N ASP A 95 -1.08 19.99 -0.41
CA ASP A 95 -2.41 19.66 -0.94
C ASP A 95 -2.58 18.15 -1.17
N ARG A 96 -1.51 17.48 -1.63
CA ARG A 96 -1.47 16.04 -1.82
C ARG A 96 -0.11 15.47 -1.42
N LEU A 97 -0.12 14.58 -0.44
CA LEU A 97 1.03 13.76 -0.10
C LEU A 97 0.98 12.48 -0.94
N ASN A 98 1.96 12.31 -1.83
CA ASN A 98 2.04 11.17 -2.76
C ASN A 98 3.48 10.63 -2.83
N VAL A 99 3.69 9.54 -3.56
CA VAL A 99 5.02 8.91 -3.72
C VAL A 99 6.03 9.90 -4.28
N LYS A 100 5.64 10.74 -5.26
CA LYS A 100 6.49 11.78 -5.83
C LYS A 100 6.98 12.78 -4.78
N PHE A 101 6.12 13.18 -3.85
CA PHE A 101 6.50 14.03 -2.72
C PHE A 101 7.48 13.29 -1.80
N LEU A 102 7.21 12.02 -1.45
CA LEU A 102 8.09 11.24 -0.56
C LEU A 102 9.51 11.05 -1.12
N LYS A 103 9.69 11.07 -2.44
CA LYS A 103 11.00 11.05 -3.09
C LYS A 103 11.88 12.27 -2.81
N GLN A 104 11.40 13.31 -2.13
CA GLN A 104 12.29 14.36 -1.64
C GLN A 104 13.20 13.86 -0.49
N TYR A 105 12.79 12.81 0.23
CA TYR A 105 13.56 12.23 1.33
C TYR A 105 14.56 11.20 0.79
N SER A 106 15.84 11.38 1.10
CA SER A 106 16.92 10.53 0.58
C SER A 106 16.73 9.06 0.93
N GLU A 107 16.31 8.78 2.17
CA GLU A 107 16.07 7.43 2.68
C GLU A 107 14.91 6.74 1.94
N PHE A 108 13.90 7.51 1.54
CA PHE A 108 12.79 7.00 0.73
C PHE A 108 13.21 6.73 -0.70
N ARG A 109 13.98 7.63 -1.32
CA ARG A 109 14.51 7.39 -2.68
C ARG A 109 15.37 6.15 -2.72
N GLU A 110 16.28 6.00 -1.76
CA GLU A 110 17.12 4.80 -1.65
C GLU A 110 16.24 3.56 -1.58
N PHE A 111 15.25 3.53 -0.68
CA PHE A 111 14.29 2.41 -0.60
C PHE A 111 13.52 2.16 -1.91
N HIS A 112 13.09 3.21 -2.59
CA HIS A 112 12.21 3.12 -3.76
C HIS A 112 12.99 2.80 -5.06
N GLU A 113 14.24 3.25 -5.16
CA GLU A 113 15.11 3.05 -6.33
C GLU A 113 16.01 1.82 -6.16
N TYR A 114 16.08 1.25 -4.95
CA TYR A 114 16.81 0.01 -4.70
C TYR A 114 16.22 -1.13 -5.53
N LYS A 115 16.96 -1.52 -6.56
CA LYS A 115 16.79 -2.79 -7.26
C LYS A 115 17.53 -3.84 -6.44
N GLY A 116 16.81 -4.62 -5.63
CA GLY A 116 17.42 -5.64 -4.79
C GLY A 116 18.21 -6.69 -5.57
N GLU A 117 19.24 -7.24 -4.92
CA GLU A 117 19.81 -8.55 -5.27
C GLU A 117 18.77 -9.66 -5.01
N PRO A 118 18.83 -10.80 -5.74
CA PRO A 118 17.82 -11.85 -5.63
C PRO A 118 17.85 -12.48 -4.23
N GLY A 119 16.85 -12.16 -3.40
CA GLY A 119 16.68 -12.72 -2.05
C GLY A 119 16.20 -11.74 -0.98
N ASP A 120 16.14 -10.44 -1.27
CA ASP A 120 15.62 -9.43 -0.35
C ASP A 120 14.13 -9.14 -0.63
N ASP A 121 13.28 -9.22 0.40
CA ASP A 121 11.85 -8.83 0.37
C ASP A 121 11.68 -7.29 0.25
N SER A 122 12.61 -6.60 -0.41
CA SER A 122 12.50 -5.17 -0.69
C SER A 122 11.55 -4.95 -1.83
N VAL A 123 10.35 -4.53 -1.46
CA VAL A 123 9.27 -4.25 -2.39
C VAL A 123 9.49 -2.88 -3.05
N GLY A 124 10.39 -2.84 -4.03
CA GLY A 124 10.71 -1.66 -4.82
C GLY A 124 10.39 -1.90 -6.29
N LEU A 125 9.27 -1.33 -6.76
CA LEU A 125 8.95 -0.90 -8.13
C LEU A 125 7.44 -0.61 -8.21
N VAL A 126 6.99 0.45 -7.53
CA VAL A 126 5.68 1.06 -7.81
C VAL A 126 5.98 2.34 -8.60
N SER A 127 5.47 2.46 -9.82
CA SER A 127 5.60 3.70 -10.58
C SER A 127 4.89 4.83 -9.83
N GLU A 128 5.36 6.07 -10.00
CA GLU A 128 4.77 7.27 -9.37
C GLU A 128 3.29 7.46 -9.72
N GLU A 129 2.86 6.87 -10.84
CA GLU A 129 1.51 6.94 -11.39
C GLU A 129 0.64 5.73 -11.02
N ILE A 130 1.17 4.76 -10.27
CA ILE A 130 0.44 3.55 -9.93
C ILE A 130 -0.24 3.71 -8.57
N ASP A 131 -1.57 3.72 -8.60
CA ASP A 131 -2.46 3.69 -7.43
C ASP A 131 -2.64 2.26 -6.86
N GLU A 132 -1.92 1.28 -7.41
CA GLU A 132 -1.88 -0.12 -6.98
C GLU A 132 -0.75 -0.34 -5.96
N THR A 133 -1.00 -1.18 -4.97
CA THR A 133 0.08 -1.64 -4.07
C THR A 133 0.93 -2.69 -4.80
N PRO A 134 2.17 -2.95 -4.35
CA PRO A 134 2.96 -4.02 -4.94
C PRO A 134 2.28 -5.40 -4.94
N GLU A 135 1.48 -5.72 -3.91
CA GLU A 135 0.72 -6.97 -3.86
C GLU A 135 -0.34 -7.01 -4.97
N ASP A 136 -1.03 -5.89 -5.21
CA ASP A 136 -1.98 -5.76 -6.33
C ASP A 136 -1.27 -5.95 -7.68
N ILE A 137 -0.09 -5.35 -7.87
CA ILE A 137 0.71 -5.50 -9.11
C ILE A 137 1.08 -6.97 -9.33
N LEU A 138 1.62 -7.63 -8.30
CA LEU A 138 2.01 -9.03 -8.38
C LEU A 138 0.81 -9.92 -8.73
N GLU A 139 -0.33 -9.67 -8.09
CA GLU A 139 -1.54 -10.43 -8.33
C GLU A 139 -2.08 -10.21 -9.75
N ARG A 140 -2.09 -8.96 -10.23
CA ARG A 140 -2.50 -8.62 -11.59
C ARG A 140 -1.64 -9.33 -12.62
N VAL A 141 -0.32 -9.26 -12.49
CA VAL A 141 0.63 -9.92 -13.40
C VAL A 141 0.43 -11.44 -13.39
N HIS A 142 0.34 -12.04 -12.21
CA HIS A 142 0.12 -13.49 -12.09
C HIS A 142 -1.21 -13.94 -12.73
N ARG A 143 -2.28 -13.15 -12.58
CA ARG A 143 -3.57 -13.42 -13.21
C ARG A 143 -3.48 -13.31 -14.73
N SER A 144 -2.82 -12.28 -15.26
CA SER A 144 -2.60 -12.12 -16.69
C SER A 144 -1.84 -13.32 -17.27
N LEU A 145 -0.73 -13.74 -16.65
CA LEU A 145 0.05 -14.90 -17.08
C LEU A 145 -0.78 -16.20 -17.08
N ARG A 146 -1.62 -16.41 -16.06
CA ARG A 146 -2.50 -17.58 -16.01
C ARG A 146 -3.56 -17.56 -17.10
N ASN A 147 -4.14 -16.40 -17.39
CA ASN A 147 -5.17 -16.27 -18.41
C ASN A 147 -4.58 -16.52 -19.81
N GLU A 148 -3.41 -15.96 -20.09
CA GLU A 148 -2.66 -16.19 -21.34
C GLU A 148 -2.34 -17.68 -21.52
N LEU A 149 -1.83 -18.34 -20.48
CA LEU A 149 -1.57 -19.78 -20.51
C LEU A 149 -2.86 -20.61 -20.70
N ALA A 150 -3.97 -20.20 -20.08
CA ALA A 150 -5.25 -20.90 -20.22
C ALA A 150 -5.81 -20.78 -21.64
N GLU A 151 -5.67 -19.60 -22.27
CA GLU A 151 -6.03 -19.39 -23.67
C GLU A 151 -5.18 -20.26 -24.60
N GLU A 152 -3.86 -20.30 -24.41
CA GLU A 152 -2.95 -21.15 -25.19
C GLU A 152 -3.30 -22.65 -25.08
N LEU A 153 -3.57 -23.12 -23.86
CA LEU A 153 -3.99 -24.52 -23.64
C LEU A 153 -5.33 -24.82 -24.28
N LEU A 154 -6.28 -23.89 -24.23
CA LEU A 154 -7.61 -24.06 -24.82
C LEU A 154 -7.56 -24.08 -26.35
N GLU A 155 -6.71 -23.26 -26.96
CA GLU A 155 -6.42 -23.35 -28.40
C GLU A 155 -5.80 -24.70 -28.76
N ARG A 156 -4.84 -25.18 -27.97
CA ARG A 156 -4.18 -26.45 -28.22
C ARG A 156 -5.13 -27.65 -28.11
N VAL A 157 -6.05 -27.63 -27.15
CA VAL A 157 -7.11 -28.65 -27.02
C VAL A 157 -8.09 -28.60 -28.19
N LYS A 158 -8.48 -27.39 -28.65
CA LYS A 158 -9.35 -27.23 -29.83
C LYS A 158 -8.71 -27.73 -31.12
N GLN A 159 -7.38 -27.64 -31.24
CA GLN A 159 -6.61 -28.11 -32.39
C GLN A 159 -6.29 -29.60 -32.34
N ALA A 160 -6.48 -30.26 -31.18
CA ALA A 160 -6.27 -31.69 -31.06
C ALA A 160 -7.42 -32.45 -31.76
N PRO A 161 -7.13 -33.42 -32.65
CA PRO A 161 -8.16 -34.22 -33.28
C PRO A 161 -8.89 -35.09 -32.23
N PRO A 162 -10.19 -35.37 -32.45
CA PRO A 162 -10.97 -36.18 -31.51
C PRO A 162 -10.39 -37.61 -31.39
N PRO A 163 -10.59 -38.28 -30.24
CA PRO A 163 -10.12 -39.65 -30.01
C PRO A 163 -10.81 -40.69 -30.89
#